data_AF-A0A543EQI4-F1
#
_entry.id   AF-A0A543EQI4-F1
#
_cell.length_a   1.000
_cell.length_b   1.000
_cell.length_c   1.000
_cell.angle_alpha   90.00
_cell.angle_beta   90.00
_cell.angle_gamma   90.00
#
_symmetry.space_group_name_H-M   'P 1'
#
loop_
_entity.id
_entity.type
_entity.pdbx_description
1 polymer ?
#
loop_
_entity_poly.entity_id
_entity_poly.type
_entity_poly.pdbx_seq_one_letter_code
_entity_poly.pdbx_strand_id
1 'polypeptide(L)'
;MSRSTRLRPWLRRAAWLAGALVVAAAVFAPVTFGGFCADSLASGRSHCVTTARSLVGVETSLWLWLAASAVLGGLAWWLPGRQRCRD
;
A
#
# COMPACT_ATOMS: atom_id res chain seq x y z
N MET A 1 41.60 9.39 1.43
CA MET A 1 40.69 9.18 0.28
C MET A 1 39.25 9.23 0.77
N SER A 2 38.59 10.39 0.72
CA SER A 2 37.19 10.56 1.11
C SER A 2 36.35 10.67 -0.17
N ARG A 3 35.65 9.59 -0.55
CA ARG A 3 34.61 9.65 -1.59
C ARG A 3 33.43 10.40 -0.98
N SER A 4 33.44 11.72 -1.11
CA SER A 4 32.24 12.53 -0.92
C SER A 4 31.22 12.10 -1.97
N THR A 5 30.31 11.22 -1.59
CA THR A 5 29.10 10.88 -2.35
C THR A 5 28.26 12.15 -2.46
N ARG A 6 28.55 12.97 -3.47
CA ARG A 6 27.59 13.96 -3.97
C ARG A 6 26.43 13.18 -4.56
N LEU A 7 25.53 12.72 -3.70
CA LEU A 7 24.22 12.23 -4.06
C LEU A 7 23.60 13.33 -4.90
N ARG A 8 23.45 13.07 -6.20
CA ARG A 8 22.78 13.99 -7.13
C ARG A 8 21.47 14.45 -6.47
N PRO A 9 21.09 15.73 -6.55
CA PRO A 9 19.87 16.23 -5.91
C PRO A 9 18.61 15.46 -6.33
N TRP A 10 18.60 14.81 -7.51
CA TRP A 10 17.52 13.90 -7.89
C TRP A 10 17.38 12.71 -6.94
N LEU A 11 18.50 12.15 -6.45
CA LEU A 11 18.52 10.86 -5.74
C LEU A 11 17.92 11.02 -4.35
N ARG A 12 18.18 12.17 -3.73
CA ARG A 12 17.53 12.60 -2.50
C ARG A 12 16.02 12.80 -2.71
N ARG A 13 15.59 13.44 -3.81
CA ARG A 13 14.15 13.60 -4.13
C ARG A 13 13.47 12.25 -4.36
N ALA A 14 14.11 11.34 -5.08
CA ALA A 14 13.59 9.99 -5.32
C ALA A 14 13.45 9.19 -4.01
N ALA A 15 14.44 9.27 -3.12
CA ALA A 15 14.36 8.64 -1.80
C ALA A 15 13.22 9.20 -0.93
N TRP A 16 13.03 10.53 -0.96
CA TRP A 16 11.89 11.17 -0.27
C TRP A 16 10.54 10.72 -0.82
N LEU A 17 10.38 10.66 -2.14
CA LEU A 17 9.15 10.18 -2.77
C LEU A 17 8.87 8.72 -2.43
N ALA A 18 9.89 7.86 -2.47
CA ALA A 18 9.76 6.46 -2.08
C ALA A 18 9.34 6.33 -0.61
N GLY A 19 9.96 7.10 0.29
CA GLY A 19 9.58 7.13 1.70
C GLY A 19 8.14 7.59 1.92
N ALA A 20 7.72 8.66 1.25
CA ALA A 20 6.34 9.16 1.32
C ALA A 20 5.32 8.13 0.82
N LEU A 21 5.65 7.39 -0.25
CA LEU A 21 4.80 6.33 -0.79
C LEU A 21 4.62 5.18 0.22
N VAL A 22 5.70 4.76 0.87
CA VAL A 22 5.65 3.70 1.90
C VAL A 22 4.80 4.15 3.09
N VAL A 23 4.97 5.39 3.56
CA VAL A 23 4.16 5.94 4.65
C VAL A 23 2.69 6.00 4.25
N ALA A 24 2.37 6.46 3.04
CA ALA A 24 1.00 6.48 2.54
C ALA A 24 0.41 5.06 2.50
N ALA A 25 1.12 4.08 1.96
CA ALA A 25 0.66 2.69 1.92
C ALA A 25 0.38 2.13 3.33
N ALA A 26 1.22 2.46 4.32
CA ALA A 26 1.02 2.07 5.70
C ALA A 26 -0.20 2.74 6.35
N VAL A 27 -0.41 4.05 6.12
CA VAL A 27 -1.57 4.78 6.65
C VAL A 27 -2.88 4.27 6.05
N PHE A 28 -2.88 3.85 4.79
CA PHE A 28 -4.04 3.25 4.12
C PHE A 28 -4.17 1.74 4.36
N ALA A 29 -3.29 1.14 5.17
CA ALA A 29 -3.38 -0.28 5.49
C ALA A 29 -4.66 -0.58 6.30
N PRO A 30 -5.38 -1.67 5.98
CA PRO A 30 -6.52 -2.13 6.74
C PRO A 30 -6.05 -2.65 8.10
N VAL A 31 -6.22 -1.84 9.15
CA VAL A 31 -5.78 -2.16 10.52
C VAL A 31 -6.93 -2.52 11.45
N THR A 32 -8.14 -2.05 11.15
CA THR A 32 -9.31 -2.29 11.99
C THR A 32 -10.35 -3.05 11.20
N PHE A 33 -10.85 -4.13 11.79
CA PHE A 33 -11.88 -4.97 11.23
C PHE A 33 -13.10 -4.87 12.14
N GLY A 34 -14.20 -4.41 11.59
CA GLY A 34 -15.48 -4.33 12.27
C GLY A 34 -16.51 -5.12 11.50
N GLY A 35 -17.51 -5.63 12.18
CA GLY A 35 -18.63 -6.28 11.50
C GLY A 35 -19.85 -6.33 12.40
N PHE A 36 -21.00 -6.43 11.77
CA PHE A 36 -22.24 -6.75 12.46
C PHE A 36 -22.90 -7.90 11.72
N CYS A 37 -23.44 -8.83 12.50
CA CYS A 37 -24.27 -9.91 11.98
C CYS A 37 -25.72 -9.52 12.26
N ALA A 38 -26.51 -9.46 11.20
CA ALA A 38 -27.94 -9.28 11.30
C ALA A 38 -28.58 -10.67 11.20
N ASP A 39 -29.18 -11.12 12.29
CA ASP A 39 -29.91 -12.38 12.34
C ASP A 39 -31.32 -12.18 11.80
N SER A 40 -31.74 -13.10 10.93
CA SER A 40 -33.10 -13.15 10.37
C SER A 40 -33.83 -14.37 10.91
N LEU A 41 -35.09 -14.19 11.32
CA LEU A 41 -36.00 -15.27 11.72
C LEU A 41 -36.35 -16.21 10.55
N ALA A 42 -36.23 -15.74 9.30
CA ALA A 42 -36.34 -16.57 8.11
C ALA A 42 -35.02 -17.30 7.84
N SER A 43 -35.09 -18.62 7.72
CA SER A 43 -33.93 -19.48 7.45
C SER A 43 -33.18 -19.02 6.20
N GLY A 44 -31.85 -18.89 6.32
CA GLY A 44 -30.96 -18.55 5.20
C GLY A 44 -30.81 -17.07 4.87
N ARG A 45 -31.38 -16.14 5.66
CA ARG A 45 -31.20 -14.68 5.44
C ARG A 45 -30.31 -13.97 6.46
N SER A 46 -29.69 -14.72 7.38
CA SER A 46 -28.65 -14.19 8.25
C SER A 46 -27.46 -13.74 7.41
N HIS A 47 -27.02 -12.50 7.57
CA HIS A 47 -25.87 -11.96 6.86
C HIS A 47 -24.94 -11.27 7.83
N CYS A 48 -23.65 -11.55 7.69
CA CYS A 48 -22.60 -10.84 8.40
C CYS A 48 -21.93 -9.88 7.42
N VAL A 49 -21.98 -8.60 7.75
CA VAL A 49 -21.25 -7.56 7.03
C VAL A 49 -19.92 -7.37 7.74
N THR A 50 -18.82 -7.54 7.01
CA THR A 50 -17.47 -7.23 7.50
C THR A 50 -16.95 -6.00 6.77
N THR A 51 -16.42 -5.06 7.53
CA THR A 51 -15.86 -3.79 7.06
C THR A 51 -14.43 -3.70 7.56
N ALA A 52 -13.51 -3.34 6.67
CA ALA A 52 -12.14 -3.03 7.05
C ALA A 52 -11.94 -1.52 6.95
N ARG A 53 -11.27 -0.93 7.94
CA ARG A 53 -10.96 0.49 7.99
C ARG A 53 -9.46 0.69 8.14
N SER A 54 -8.98 1.72 7.46
CA SER A 54 -7.60 2.20 7.51
C SER A 54 -7.32 2.98 8.80
N LEU A 55 -6.05 3.29 9.06
CA LEU A 55 -5.62 4.09 10.24
C LEU A 55 -6.27 5.48 10.27
N VAL A 56 -6.59 6.04 9.11
CA VAL A 56 -7.29 7.32 8.94
C VAL A 56 -8.82 7.19 8.93
N GLY A 57 -9.35 6.01 9.25
CA GLY A 57 -10.79 5.76 9.37
C GLY A 57 -11.53 5.59 8.03
N VAL A 58 -10.81 5.60 6.91
CA VAL A 58 -11.39 5.38 5.58
C VAL A 58 -11.69 3.90 5.40
N GLU A 59 -12.90 3.60 4.95
CA GLU A 59 -13.32 2.24 4.61
C GLU A 59 -12.48 1.73 3.43
N THR A 60 -11.84 0.59 3.62
CA THR A 60 -10.86 0.03 2.69
C THR A 60 -11.09 -1.47 2.57
N SER A 61 -10.59 -2.08 1.51
CA SER A 61 -10.65 -3.52 1.32
C SER A 61 -9.24 -4.10 1.39
N LEU A 62 -9.07 -5.16 2.19
CA LEU A 62 -7.81 -5.89 2.31
C LEU A 62 -7.29 -6.34 0.94
N TRP A 63 -8.18 -6.88 0.11
CA TRP A 63 -7.83 -7.37 -1.21
C TRP A 63 -7.39 -6.26 -2.15
N LEU A 64 -8.08 -5.10 -2.12
CA LEU A 64 -7.68 -3.93 -2.92
C LEU A 64 -6.33 -3.38 -2.46
N TRP A 65 -6.09 -3.31 -1.15
CA TRP A 65 -4.82 -2.85 -0.61
C TRP A 65 -3.67 -3.79 -0.98
N LEU A 66 -3.87 -5.11 -0.86
CA LEU A 66 -2.88 -6.11 -1.26
C LEU A 66 -2.57 -6.04 -2.76
N ALA A 67 -3.60 -5.91 -3.61
CA ALA A 67 -3.43 -5.77 -5.05
C ALA A 67 -2.62 -4.51 -5.39
N ALA A 68 -2.93 -3.37 -4.77
CA ALA A 68 -2.20 -2.11 -4.98
C ALA A 68 -0.72 -2.23 -4.55
N SER A 69 -0.46 -2.81 -3.37
CA SER A 69 0.91 -3.05 -2.87
C SER A 69 1.70 -3.98 -3.79
N ALA A 70 1.09 -5.05 -4.30
CA ALA A 70 1.73 -5.97 -5.24
C ALA A 70 2.08 -5.29 -6.58
N VAL A 71 1.17 -4.46 -7.12
CA VAL A 71 1.42 -3.69 -8.34
C VAL A 71 2.55 -2.68 -8.14
N LEU A 72 2.56 -1.95 -7.03
CA LEU A 72 3.61 -0.98 -6.71
C LEU A 72 4.97 -1.67 -6.51
N GLY A 73 5.00 -2.78 -5.77
CA GLY A 73 6.21 -3.60 -5.60
C GLY A 73 6.73 -4.17 -6.92
N GLY A 74 5.83 -4.68 -7.77
CA GLY A 74 6.17 -5.19 -9.11
C GLY A 74 6.71 -4.09 -10.03
N LEU A 75 6.11 -2.91 -10.03
CA LEU A 75 6.60 -1.75 -10.79
C LEU A 75 7.98 -1.30 -10.28
N ALA A 76 8.17 -1.24 -8.96
CA ALA A 76 9.45 -0.89 -8.36
C ALA A 76 10.55 -1.90 -8.70
N TRP A 77 10.23 -3.19 -8.81
CA TRP A 77 11.16 -4.23 -9.24
C TRP A 77 11.47 -4.15 -10.74
N TRP A 78 10.50 -3.81 -11.57
CA TRP A 78 10.64 -3.78 -13.03
C TRP A 78 11.43 -2.57 -13.54
N LEU A 79 11.24 -1.39 -12.96
CA LEU A 79 11.89 -0.14 -13.35
C LEU A 79 13.45 -0.16 -13.34
N PRO A 80 14.15 -0.73 -12.34
CA PRO A 80 15.61 -0.80 -12.35
C PRO A 80 16.19 -1.70 -13.45
N GLY A 81 15.41 -2.64 -13.99
CA GLY A 81 15.83 -3.48 -15.13
C GLY A 81 16.05 -2.68 -16.42
N ARG A 82 15.39 -1.52 -16.59
CA ARG A 82 15.51 -0.68 -17.80
C ARG A 82 16.64 0.35 -17.77
N GLN A 83 17.27 0.61 -16.62
CA GLN A 83 18.33 1.61 -16.53
C GLN A 83 19.72 1.08 -16.95
N ARG A 84 19.90 -0.24 -17.06
CA ARG A 84 21.19 -0.84 -17.47
C ARG A 84 21.49 -0.82 -18.97
N CYS A 85 20.54 -0.46 -19.83
CA CYS A 85 20.73 -0.43 -21.29
C CYS A 85 20.91 0.97 -21.86
N ARG A 86 21.18 1.99 -21.03
CA ARG A 86 21.34 3.38 -21.48
C ARG A 86 22.75 3.95 -21.28
N ASP A 87 23.70 3.12 -20.85
CA ASP A 87 25.13 3.44 -20.77
C ASP A 87 25.90 2.64 -21.84
#